data_AF-A0A926ZH58-F1
#
_entry.id   AF-A0A926ZH58-F1
#
_cell.length_a   1.000
_cell.length_b   1.000
_cell.length_c   1.000
_cell.angle_alpha   90.00
_cell.angle_beta   90.00
_cell.angle_gamma   90.00
#
_symmetry.space_group_name_H-M   'P 1'
#
loop_
_entity.id
_entity.type
_entity.pdbx_description
1 polymer ?
#
loop_
_entity_poly.entity_id
_entity_poly.type
_entity_poly.pdbx_seq_one_letter_code
_entity_poly.pdbx_strand_id
1 'polypeptide(L)'
;MATIASPTLTLTPFTEGGQQKVKIEVKYNVTFTANEVILQTDGFKFQEVIQVLGVDAPSPVDQVLVSNILPTQDITIPGAGVAVSRTRTAKALRKDLQEDPTTGDADEIRCSIQIIPVAASAFTNTVSLAG
;
A
#
# COMPACT_ATOMS: atom_id res chain seq x y z
N MET A 1 -0.92 13.50 -13.82
CA MET A 1 -0.44 12.77 -12.63
C MET A 1 -1.64 12.19 -11.92
N ALA A 2 -1.48 10.98 -11.37
CA ALA A 2 -2.50 10.36 -10.54
C ALA A 2 -2.77 11.23 -9.31
N THR A 3 -4.05 11.43 -8.98
CA THR A 3 -4.49 12.22 -7.83
C THR A 3 -5.12 11.28 -6.81
N ILE A 4 -4.55 11.25 -5.60
CA ILE A 4 -5.09 10.50 -4.46
C ILE A 4 -6.05 11.40 -3.69
N ALA A 5 -7.24 10.90 -3.38
CA ALA A 5 -8.28 11.61 -2.64
C ALA A 5 -8.82 10.77 -1.48
N SER A 6 -9.23 11.46 -0.43
CA SER A 6 -9.85 10.88 0.77
C SER A 6 -9.07 9.71 1.39
N PRO A 7 -7.75 9.81 1.60
CA PRO A 7 -7.00 8.75 2.25
C PRO A 7 -7.46 8.61 3.71
N THR A 8 -7.76 7.38 4.12
CA THR A 8 -8.03 7.03 5.51
C THR A 8 -7.20 5.83 5.92
N LEU A 9 -6.65 5.91 7.13
CA LEU A 9 -5.95 4.82 7.81
C LEU A 9 -6.80 4.43 9.02
N THR A 10 -7.11 3.14 9.15
CA THR A 10 -7.80 2.59 10.31
C THR A 10 -6.97 1.44 10.88
N LEU A 11 -6.71 1.51 12.18
CA LEU A 11 -6.01 0.49 12.93
C LEU A 11 -7.00 -0.16 13.88
N THR A 12 -7.15 -1.47 13.79
CA THR A 12 -8.07 -2.23 14.64
C THR A 12 -7.29 -3.30 15.41
N PRO A 13 -7.06 -3.10 16.71
CA PRO A 13 -6.44 -4.11 17.57
C PRO A 13 -7.28 -5.38 17.65
N PHE A 14 -6.63 -6.54 17.67
CA PHE A 14 -7.28 -7.84 17.88
C PHE A 14 -6.28 -8.86 18.46
N THR A 15 -6.81 -9.96 18.99
CA THR A 15 -5.99 -11.07 19.52
C THR A 15 -6.19 -12.31 18.66
N GLU A 16 -5.09 -12.93 18.22
CA GLU A 16 -5.10 -14.15 17.41
C GLU A 16 -3.98 -15.07 17.90
N GLY A 17 -4.32 -16.30 18.30
CA GLY A 17 -3.33 -17.25 18.83
C GLY A 17 -2.62 -16.77 20.11
N GLY A 18 -3.29 -15.96 20.95
CA GLY A 18 -2.71 -15.40 22.18
C GLY A 18 -1.77 -14.22 21.97
N GLN A 19 -1.58 -13.75 20.72
CA GLN A 19 -0.75 -12.59 20.40
C GLN A 19 -1.61 -11.37 20.07
N GLN A 20 -1.18 -10.20 20.55
CA GLN A 20 -1.78 -8.92 20.17
C GLN A 20 -1.34 -8.54 18.75
N LYS A 21 -2.32 -8.33 17.88
CA LYS A 21 -2.16 -7.95 16.48
C LYS A 21 -2.96 -6.70 16.18
N VAL A 22 -2.63 -6.05 15.08
CA VAL A 22 -3.35 -4.89 14.56
C VAL A 22 -3.71 -5.16 13.12
N LYS A 23 -5.00 -4.99 12.80
CA LYS A 23 -5.47 -4.95 11.41
C LYS A 23 -5.25 -3.52 10.92
N ILE A 24 -4.44 -3.40 9.87
CA ILE A 24 -4.20 -2.15 9.17
C ILE A 24 -5.14 -2.09 7.98
N GLU A 25 -5.91 -1.02 7.86
CA GLU A 25 -6.80 -0.78 6.73
C GLU A 25 -6.53 0.59 6.13
N VAL A 26 -6.15 0.63 4.85
CA VAL A 26 -5.91 1.86 4.09
C VAL A 26 -6.97 1.97 3.00
N LYS A 27 -7.75 3.05 3.01
CA LYS A 27 -8.72 3.35 1.95
C LYS A 27 -8.38 4.65 1.29
N TYR A 28 -8.55 4.71 -0.02
CA TYR A 28 -8.38 5.94 -0.79
C TYR A 28 -9.08 5.80 -2.13
N ASN A 29 -9.28 6.93 -2.80
CA ASN A 29 -9.65 6.97 -4.20
C ASN A 29 -8.47 7.50 -5.01
N VAL A 30 -8.29 6.99 -6.22
CA VAL A 30 -7.32 7.53 -7.17
C VAL A 30 -8.00 7.85 -8.49
N THR A 31 -7.69 9.01 -9.06
CA THR A 31 -8.07 9.39 -10.42
C THR A 31 -6.83 9.61 -11.27
N PHE A 32 -6.98 9.41 -12.57
CA PHE A 32 -5.91 9.54 -13.54
C PHE A 32 -6.30 10.55 -14.62
N THR A 33 -5.31 11.16 -15.26
CA THR A 33 -5.53 12.07 -16.39
C THR A 33 -5.49 11.31 -17.72
N ALA A 34 -5.83 11.98 -18.81
CA ALA A 34 -5.76 11.40 -20.15
C ALA A 34 -4.35 10.87 -20.49
N ASN A 35 -3.30 11.51 -19.98
CA ASN A 35 -1.92 11.08 -20.25
C ASN A 35 -1.62 9.69 -19.66
N GLU A 36 -2.08 9.40 -18.45
CA GLU A 36 -1.87 8.07 -17.86
C GLU A 36 -2.69 6.98 -18.57
N VAL A 37 -3.87 7.33 -19.10
CA VAL A 37 -4.66 6.42 -19.94
C VAL A 37 -3.92 6.06 -21.23
N ILE A 38 -3.30 7.06 -21.87
CA ILE A 38 -2.47 6.84 -23.07
C ILE A 38 -1.28 5.94 -22.72
N LEU A 39 -0.53 6.26 -21.66
CA LEU A 39 0.60 5.45 -21.22
C LEU A 39 0.20 4.00 -20.92
N GLN A 40 -0.96 3.77 -20.31
CA GLN A 40 -1.47 2.40 -20.11
C GLN A 40 -1.73 1.68 -21.44
N THR A 41 -2.27 2.40 -22.43
CA THR A 41 -2.50 1.87 -23.78
C THR A 41 -1.19 1.53 -24.49
N ASP A 42 -0.14 2.31 -24.23
CA ASP A 42 1.22 2.08 -24.71
C ASP A 42 1.96 0.97 -23.94
N GLY A 43 1.28 0.31 -23.00
CA GLY A 43 1.81 -0.86 -22.28
C GLY A 43 2.46 -0.53 -20.94
N PHE A 44 2.30 0.67 -20.39
CA PHE A 44 2.69 0.90 -18.99
C PHE A 44 1.68 0.31 -18.03
N LYS A 45 2.17 -0.13 -16.88
CA LYS A 45 1.36 -0.47 -15.71
C LYS A 45 1.47 0.64 -14.69
N PHE A 46 0.44 0.81 -13.89
CA PHE A 46 0.46 1.72 -12.75
C PHE A 46 0.39 0.90 -11.48
N GLN A 47 1.36 1.09 -10.60
CA GLN A 47 1.45 0.36 -9.34
C GLN A 47 1.20 1.28 -8.17
N GLU A 48 0.41 0.80 -7.22
CA GLU A 48 0.37 1.39 -5.89
C GLU A 48 1.48 0.79 -5.04
N VAL A 49 2.22 1.68 -4.38
CA VAL A 49 3.20 1.34 -3.36
C VAL A 49 2.74 2.03 -2.08
N ILE A 50 2.45 1.22 -1.05
CA ILE A 50 2.09 1.73 0.28
C ILE A 50 3.23 1.44 1.23
N GLN A 51 3.79 2.50 1.79
CA GLN A 51 4.83 2.42 2.81
C GLN A 51 4.20 2.70 4.17
N VAL A 52 4.38 1.78 5.10
CA VAL A 52 4.05 2.00 6.51
C VAL A 52 5.28 2.63 7.16
N LEU A 53 5.10 3.81 7.72
CA LEU A 53 6.14 4.63 8.31
C LEU A 53 5.77 4.90 9.76
N GLY A 54 6.74 4.96 10.67
CA GLY A 54 6.43 5.32 12.05
C GLY A 54 6.43 6.85 12.21
N VAL A 55 5.76 7.34 13.25
CA VAL A 55 5.42 8.76 13.41
C VAL A 55 6.60 9.60 13.92
N ASP A 56 7.35 9.08 14.89
CA ASP A 56 8.35 9.81 15.68
C ASP A 56 9.76 9.68 15.12
N ALA A 57 10.04 8.68 14.28
CA ALA A 57 11.33 8.58 13.62
C ALA A 57 11.54 9.76 12.63
N PRO A 58 12.59 10.58 12.83
CA PRO A 58 12.85 11.79 12.05
C PRO A 58 13.34 11.48 10.63
N SER A 59 13.87 10.27 10.40
CA SER A 59 14.38 9.80 9.12
C SER A 59 13.74 8.46 8.72
N PRO A 60 13.27 8.30 7.47
CA PRO A 60 12.78 7.01 6.97
C PRO A 60 13.79 5.86 7.03
N VAL A 61 15.10 6.18 7.11
CA VAL A 61 16.18 5.19 7.19
C VAL A 61 16.28 4.59 8.60
N ASP A 62 15.84 5.34 9.61
CA ASP A 62 15.85 4.93 11.01
C ASP A 62 14.54 4.21 11.40
N GLN A 63 13.61 4.06 10.46
CA GLN A 63 12.33 3.39 10.67
C GLN A 63 12.50 1.88 10.56
N VAL A 64 12.52 1.20 11.71
CA VAL A 64 12.50 -0.26 11.81
C VAL A 64 11.05 -0.76 11.75
N LEU A 65 10.33 -0.41 10.68
CA LEU A 65 9.03 -1.04 10.41
C LEU A 65 9.20 -2.17 9.40
N VAL A 66 8.35 -3.19 9.52
CA VAL A 66 8.38 -4.34 8.63
C VAL A 66 8.14 -3.85 7.19
N SER A 67 9.17 -4.00 6.36
CA SER A 67 9.07 -3.71 4.94
C SER A 67 7.97 -4.58 4.32
N ASN A 68 7.16 -4.00 3.42
CA ASN A 68 6.19 -4.74 2.61
C ASN A 68 4.99 -5.35 3.38
N ILE A 69 4.58 -4.76 4.52
CA ILE A 69 3.31 -5.11 5.19
C ILE A 69 2.12 -5.07 4.22
N LEU A 70 2.10 -4.05 3.36
CA LEU A 70 1.11 -3.90 2.30
C LEU A 70 1.79 -4.12 0.94
N PRO A 71 1.57 -5.27 0.28
CA PRO A 71 2.24 -5.57 -0.98
C PRO A 71 1.79 -4.63 -2.10
N THR A 72 2.74 -4.29 -2.97
CA THR A 72 2.50 -3.51 -4.19
C THR A 72 1.40 -4.16 -5.04
N GLN A 73 0.51 -3.36 -5.62
CA GLN A 73 -0.52 -3.86 -6.53
C GLN A 73 -0.66 -2.99 -7.77
N ASP A 74 -0.90 -3.65 -8.90
CA ASP A 74 -1.27 -2.99 -10.15
C ASP A 74 -2.67 -2.35 -10.02
N ILE A 75 -2.84 -1.20 -10.67
CA ILE A 75 -4.10 -0.47 -10.83
C ILE A 75 -4.40 -0.41 -12.32
N THR A 76 -5.56 -0.94 -12.71
CA THR A 76 -6.11 -0.73 -14.04
C THR A 76 -6.82 0.63 -14.07
N ILE A 77 -6.43 1.50 -15.00
CA ILE A 77 -7.07 2.80 -15.21
C ILE A 77 -8.33 2.59 -16.06
N PRO A 78 -9.54 2.85 -15.53
CA PRO A 78 -10.79 2.65 -16.26
C PRO A 78 -11.09 3.78 -17.26
N GLY A 79 -10.47 4.95 -17.09
CA GLY A 79 -10.64 6.12 -17.93
C GLY A 79 -10.16 7.39 -17.24
N ALA A 80 -10.00 8.46 -18.01
CA ALA A 80 -9.57 9.75 -17.47
C ALA A 80 -10.66 10.34 -16.55
N GLY A 81 -10.26 10.83 -15.38
CA GLY A 81 -11.17 11.40 -14.36
C GLY A 81 -12.05 10.38 -13.63
N VAL A 82 -12.05 9.12 -14.04
CA VAL A 82 -12.82 8.05 -13.39
C VAL A 82 -12.07 7.59 -12.14
N ALA A 83 -12.75 7.66 -11.00
CA ALA A 83 -12.16 7.25 -9.72
C ALA A 83 -12.09 5.73 -9.60
N VAL A 84 -10.96 5.24 -9.11
CA VAL A 84 -10.77 3.86 -8.67
C VAL A 84 -10.71 3.86 -7.14
N SER A 85 -11.72 3.27 -6.51
CA SER A 85 -11.72 3.07 -5.06
C SER A 85 -10.82 1.90 -4.68
N ARG A 86 -9.98 2.11 -3.66
CA ARG A 86 -9.00 1.13 -3.18
C ARG A 86 -9.22 0.90 -1.70
N THR A 87 -9.22 -0.37 -1.30
CA THR A 87 -9.20 -0.79 0.10
C THR A 87 -8.10 -1.84 0.24
N ARG A 88 -7.13 -1.55 1.10
CA ARG A 88 -6.01 -2.45 1.38
C ARG A 88 -6.02 -2.84 2.83
N THR A 89 -5.77 -4.11 3.09
CA THR A 89 -5.72 -4.63 4.45
C THR A 89 -4.47 -5.46 4.66
N ALA A 90 -3.92 -5.37 5.86
CA ALA A 90 -2.84 -6.21 6.34
C ALA A 90 -3.02 -6.51 7.82
N LYS A 91 -2.27 -7.50 8.30
CA LYS A 91 -2.15 -7.83 9.72
C LYS A 91 -0.69 -7.74 10.09
N ALA A 92 -0.39 -7.08 11.21
CA ALA A 92 0.95 -7.04 11.80
C ALA A 92 0.86 -7.33 13.30
N LEU A 93 1.96 -7.76 13.92
CA LEU A 93 2.04 -7.83 15.37
C LEU A 93 2.08 -6.40 15.93
N ARG A 94 1.48 -6.18 17.10
CA ARG A 94 1.48 -4.84 17.71
C ARG A 94 2.91 -4.31 17.91
N LYS A 95 3.81 -5.16 18.38
CA LYS A 95 5.24 -4.83 18.58
C LYS A 95 5.96 -4.38 17.29
N ASP A 96 5.45 -4.74 16.12
CA ASP A 96 6.06 -4.39 14.83
C ASP A 96 5.59 -3.01 14.33
N LEU A 97 4.61 -2.41 15.01
CA LEU A 97 4.02 -1.11 14.68
C LEU A 97 4.26 -0.04 15.75
N GLN A 98 4.96 -0.40 16.83
CA GLN A 98 5.30 0.51 17.92
C GLN A 98 6.76 0.93 17.78
N GLU A 99 7.03 2.24 17.66
CA GLU A 99 8.39 2.76 17.67
C GLU A 99 8.96 2.78 19.11
N ASP A 100 8.10 3.10 20.09
CA ASP A 100 8.34 3.00 21.53
C ASP A 100 7.40 1.93 22.13
N PRO A 101 7.92 0.78 22.61
CA PRO A 101 7.11 -0.25 23.23
C PRO A 101 6.92 -0.02 24.74
N THR A 102 6.48 1.17 25.16
CA THR A 102 6.01 1.39 26.53
C THR A 102 4.58 0.88 26.68
N THR A 103 4.28 0.30 27.84
CA THR A 103 2.95 -0.28 28.10
C THR A 103 1.88 0.82 28.09
N GLY A 104 0.89 0.70 27.19
CA GLY A 104 -0.22 1.65 27.08
C GLY A 104 -0.10 2.61 25.91
N ASP A 105 1.00 2.58 25.16
CA ASP A 105 1.17 3.48 24.03
C ASP A 105 0.32 3.10 22.82
N ALA A 106 -0.13 4.12 22.09
CA ALA A 106 -0.95 3.95 20.89
C ALA A 106 -0.12 3.33 19.75
N ASP A 107 -0.80 2.92 18.68
CA ASP A 107 -0.09 2.52 17.46
C ASP A 107 0.33 3.81 16.71
N GLU A 108 1.64 4.05 16.56
CA GLU A 108 2.22 5.30 16.07
C GLU A 108 2.76 5.16 14.64
N ILE A 109 1.86 4.82 13.72
CA ILE A 109 2.19 4.69 12.30
C ILE A 109 1.41 5.66 11.41
N ARG A 110 2.06 6.09 10.34
CA ARG A 110 1.49 6.77 9.18
C ARG A 110 1.67 5.91 7.94
N CYS A 111 0.88 6.16 6.90
CA CYS A 111 1.01 5.49 5.62
C CYS A 111 1.30 6.51 4.52
N SER A 112 2.29 6.22 3.69
CA SER A 112 2.54 6.95 2.44
C SER A 112 2.04 6.10 1.27
N ILE A 113 1.23 6.71 0.39
CA ILE A 113 0.70 6.05 -0.80
C ILE A 113 1.35 6.72 -2.01
N GLN A 114 1.99 5.92 -2.86
CA GLN A 114 2.59 6.37 -4.10
C GLN A 114 2.02 5.58 -5.26
N ILE A 115 1.72 6.26 -6.36
CA ILE A 115 1.32 5.63 -7.62
C ILE A 115 2.45 5.84 -8.62
N ILE A 116 3.10 4.76 -9.03
CA ILE A 116 4.25 4.81 -9.94
C ILE A 116 3.91 4.16 -11.28
N PRO A 117 4.26 4.78 -12.41
CA PRO A 117 4.27 4.09 -13.68
C PRO A 117 5.46 3.13 -13.72
N VAL A 118 5.21 1.90 -14.13
CA VAL A 118 6.22 0.88 -14.39
C VAL A 118 6.04 0.42 -15.82
N ALA A 119 7.12 0.41 -16.60
CA ALA A 119 7.11 -0.23 -17.90
C ALA A 119 6.64 -1.67 -17.71
N ALA A 120 5.68 -2.15 -18.51
CA ALA A 120 5.38 -3.58 -18.49
C ALA A 120 6.65 -4.31 -18.91
N SER A 121 7.34 -4.86 -17.93
CA SER A 121 8.37 -5.85 -18.20
C SER A 121 7.61 -7.02 -18.81
N ALA A 122 7.81 -7.25 -20.10
CA ALA A 122 7.27 -8.41 -20.80
C ALA A 122 7.92 -9.67 -20.21
N PHE A 123 7.45 -10.11 -19.03
CA PHE A 123 7.75 -11.44 -18.51
C PHE A 123 6.53 -12.30 -18.71
N THR A 124 6.42 -12.84 -19.92
CA THR A 124 5.61 -14.03 -20.17
C THR A 124 6.32 -15.20 -19.50
N ASN A 125 6.08 -15.43 -18.21
CA ASN A 125 6.36 -16.75 -17.64
C ASN A 125 5.26 -17.70 -18.14
N THR A 126 5.44 -18.20 -19.36
CA THR A 126 4.67 -19.32 -19.88
C THR A 126 5.09 -20.56 -19.11
N VAL A 127 4.42 -20.85 -18.00
CA VAL A 127 4.48 -22.18 -17.40
C VAL A 127 3.52 -23.06 -18.20
N SER A 128 4.06 -23.79 -19.18
CA SER A 128 3.34 -24.89 -19.82
C SER A 128 3.55 -26.13 -18.97
N LEU A 129 2.49 -26.60 -18.31
CA LEU A 129 2.45 -27.93 -17.73
C LEU A 129 1.84 -28.86 -18.78
N ALA A 130 2.65 -29.75 -19.35
CA ALA A 130 2.17 -30.96 -19.99
C ALA A 130 2.02 -32.05 -18.89
N GLY A 131 0.96 -32.85 -19.01
CA GLY A 131 0.56 -33.85 -18.02
C GLY A 131 1.58 -34.95 -17.75
#